data_AF-A0A2S7BGK0-F1
#
_entry.id   AF-A0A2S7BGK0-F1
#
_cell.length_a   1.000
_cell.length_b   1.000
_cell.length_c   1.000
_cell.angle_alpha   90.00
_cell.angle_beta   90.00
_cell.angle_gamma   90.00
#
_symmetry.space_group_name_H-M   'P 1'
#
loop_
_entity.id
_entity.type
_entity.pdbx_description
1 polymer ?
#
loop_
_entity_poly.entity_id
_entity_poly.type
_entity_poly.pdbx_seq_one_letter_code
_entity_poly.pdbx_strand_id
1 'polypeptide(L)'
;MRAAGAKYVRLTVTDHLSPRTDDIDAFIAMEREMTPDERLHVHCGMGLGRTTIFIVMHDILRNAAMLSFDDIIDRQRKFNPGRSLDNNKDVSDKGRSEFRNERSEFLPLFYEYAKENPKGQPFLWSEWLDHNV
;
A
#
# COMPACT_ATOMS: atom_id res chain seq x y z
N MET A 1 -0.55 -9.22 20.77
CA MET A 1 -0.32 -7.75 20.73
C MET A 1 -1.59 -6.96 21.11
N ARG A 2 -2.17 -7.19 22.30
CA ARG A 2 -3.16 -6.28 22.91
C ARG A 2 -2.67 -5.69 24.25
N ALA A 3 -1.52 -6.17 24.74
CA ALA A 3 -0.96 -5.81 26.04
C ALA A 3 -0.22 -4.46 26.08
N ALA A 4 -0.08 -3.75 24.96
CA ALA A 4 0.68 -2.50 24.84
C ALA A 4 -0.18 -1.29 24.40
N GLY A 5 -1.51 -1.41 24.42
CA GLY A 5 -2.42 -0.32 23.98
C GLY A 5 -2.48 -0.08 22.47
N ALA A 6 -1.76 -0.86 21.66
CA ALA A 6 -1.78 -0.74 20.21
C ALA A 6 -3.06 -1.34 19.58
N LYS A 7 -3.65 -0.65 18.60
CA LYS A 7 -4.60 -1.24 17.65
C LYS A 7 -3.84 -2.22 16.76
N TYR A 8 -4.47 -3.36 16.44
CA TYR A 8 -3.86 -4.42 15.64
C TYR A 8 -4.80 -4.88 14.54
N VAL A 9 -4.32 -4.86 13.31
CA VAL A 9 -4.99 -5.39 12.12
C VAL A 9 -4.10 -6.46 11.50
N ARG A 10 -4.70 -7.61 11.14
CA ARG A 10 -4.01 -8.71 10.46
C ARG A 10 -4.58 -8.87 9.06
N LEU A 11 -3.75 -8.62 8.05
CA LEU A 11 -4.10 -8.75 6.64
C LEU A 11 -3.46 -10.02 6.06
N THR A 12 -4.22 -10.79 5.29
CA THR A 12 -3.76 -12.08 4.74
C THR A 12 -3.29 -11.94 3.30
N VAL A 13 -2.29 -11.08 3.11
CA VAL A 13 -1.73 -10.76 1.80
C VAL A 13 -0.75 -11.83 1.34
N THR A 14 -1.09 -12.45 0.20
CA THR A 14 -0.27 -13.44 -0.49
C THR A 14 1.08 -12.85 -0.89
N ASP A 15 2.15 -13.62 -0.76
CA ASP A 15 3.46 -13.13 -1.19
C ASP A 15 3.49 -12.92 -2.70
N HIS A 16 4.30 -11.98 -3.16
CA HIS A 16 4.43 -11.62 -4.58
C HIS A 16 3.19 -11.05 -5.30
N LEU A 17 2.00 -11.03 -4.70
CA LEU A 17 0.76 -10.46 -5.26
C LEU A 17 0.35 -9.11 -4.64
N SER A 18 -0.45 -8.32 -5.37
CA SER A 18 -1.11 -7.14 -4.81
C SER A 18 -2.06 -7.54 -3.68
N PRO A 19 -2.28 -6.65 -2.68
CA PRO A 19 -3.32 -6.88 -1.67
C PRO A 19 -4.69 -7.04 -2.34
N ARG A 20 -5.55 -7.89 -1.77
CA ARG A 20 -6.94 -8.01 -2.23
C ARG A 20 -7.74 -6.79 -1.83
N THR A 21 -8.82 -6.49 -2.55
CA THR A 21 -9.73 -5.37 -2.27
C THR A 21 -10.13 -5.33 -0.79
N ASP A 22 -10.56 -6.45 -0.20
CA ASP A 22 -10.93 -6.50 1.22
C ASP A 22 -9.76 -6.19 2.18
N ASP A 23 -8.53 -6.62 1.84
CA ASP A 23 -7.33 -6.29 2.63
C ASP A 23 -7.01 -4.78 2.54
N ILE A 24 -7.27 -4.16 1.39
CA ILE A 24 -7.08 -2.71 1.15
C ILE A 24 -8.13 -1.91 1.93
N ASP A 25 -9.40 -2.30 1.86
CA ASP A 25 -10.49 -1.64 2.59
C ASP A 25 -10.29 -1.74 4.11
N ALA A 26 -9.90 -2.91 4.61
CA ALA A 26 -9.58 -3.09 6.03
C ALA A 26 -8.41 -2.19 6.46
N PHE A 27 -7.41 -2.01 5.60
CA PHE A 27 -6.30 -1.10 5.86
C PHE A 27 -6.75 0.37 5.87
N ILE A 28 -7.55 0.80 4.89
CA ILE A 28 -8.10 2.17 4.82
C ILE A 28 -8.98 2.46 6.05
N ALA A 29 -9.84 1.52 6.44
CA ALA A 29 -10.69 1.68 7.62
C ALA A 29 -9.86 1.93 8.88
N MET A 30 -8.74 1.22 9.04
CA MET A 30 -7.81 1.46 10.13
C MET A 30 -7.13 2.84 10.04
N GLU A 31 -6.66 3.24 8.84
CA GLU A 31 -6.04 4.55 8.61
C GLU A 31 -6.98 5.72 8.91
N ARG A 32 -8.28 5.59 8.58
CA ARG A 32 -9.31 6.60 8.88
C ARG A 32 -9.44 6.84 10.37
N GLU A 33 -9.24 5.82 11.19
CA GLU A 33 -9.31 5.93 12.65
C GLU A 33 -8.03 6.46 13.29
N MET A 34 -6.93 6.56 12.55
CA MET A 34 -5.65 6.98 13.11
C MET A 34 -5.63 8.48 13.41
N THR A 35 -5.37 8.82 14.67
CA THR A 35 -5.12 10.20 15.12
C THR A 35 -3.76 10.70 14.60
N PRO A 36 -3.52 12.02 14.54
CA PRO A 36 -2.26 12.58 14.03
C PRO A 36 -0.99 12.11 14.76
N ASP A 37 -1.10 11.74 16.05
CA ASP A 37 0.03 11.33 16.88
C ASP A 37 0.29 9.81 16.86
N GLU A 38 -0.65 9.03 16.30
CA GLU A 38 -0.50 7.59 16.16
C GLU A 38 0.52 7.24 15.07
N ARG A 39 1.27 6.16 15.30
CA ARG A 39 2.30 5.69 14.38
C ARG A 39 1.94 4.33 13.83
N LEU A 40 2.15 4.16 12.52
CA LEU A 40 1.98 2.88 11.85
C LEU A 40 3.25 2.03 12.01
N HIS A 41 3.08 0.78 12.45
CA HIS A 41 4.13 -0.24 12.40
C HIS A 41 3.68 -1.38 11.49
N VAL A 42 4.44 -1.62 10.42
CA VAL A 42 4.15 -2.66 9.43
C VAL A 42 5.26 -3.71 9.44
N HIS A 43 4.89 -4.98 9.45
CA HIS A 43 5.84 -6.08 9.33
C HIS A 43 5.28 -7.20 8.42
N CYS A 44 6.19 -7.93 7.78
CA CYS A 44 5.89 -9.18 7.08
C CYS A 44 7.04 -10.17 7.33
N GLY A 45 7.03 -11.35 6.71
CA GLY A 45 8.05 -12.38 6.98
C GLY A 45 9.50 -11.90 6.79
N MET A 46 9.75 -11.09 5.75
CA MET A 46 11.09 -10.59 5.41
C MET A 46 11.24 -9.06 5.54
N GLY A 47 10.18 -8.33 5.90
CA GLY A 47 10.20 -6.86 5.97
C GLY A 47 10.36 -6.13 4.62
N LEU A 48 10.28 -6.86 3.49
CA LEU A 48 10.50 -6.32 2.14
C LEU A 48 9.17 -6.06 1.42
N GLY A 49 8.75 -6.93 0.49
CA GLY A 49 7.67 -6.63 -0.47
C GLY A 49 6.37 -6.09 0.13
N ARG A 50 5.67 -6.90 0.94
CA ARG A 50 4.37 -6.52 1.55
C ARG A 50 4.52 -5.35 2.52
N THR A 51 5.60 -5.33 3.31
CA THR A 51 5.88 -4.23 4.23
C THR A 51 6.00 -2.91 3.46
N THR A 52 6.77 -2.89 2.37
CA THR A 52 6.94 -1.70 1.54
C THR A 52 5.63 -1.24 0.93
N ILE A 53 4.79 -2.16 0.42
CA ILE A 53 3.49 -1.81 -0.16
C ILE A 53 2.61 -1.05 0.84
N PHE A 54 2.42 -1.56 2.05
CA PHE A 54 1.55 -0.89 3.04
C PHE A 54 2.16 0.41 3.60
N ILE A 55 3.49 0.53 3.69
CA ILE A 55 4.13 1.80 4.03
C ILE A 55 3.88 2.84 2.93
N VAL A 56 4.00 2.45 1.65
CA VAL A 56 3.72 3.35 0.53
C VAL A 56 2.24 3.72 0.49
N MET A 57 1.33 2.78 0.73
CA MET A 57 -0.11 3.07 0.81
C MET A 57 -0.45 4.08 1.91
N HIS A 58 0.11 3.91 3.11
CA HIS A 58 -0.02 4.90 4.20
C HIS A 58 0.42 6.29 3.72
N ASP A 59 1.58 6.32 3.05
CA ASP A 59 2.20 7.56 2.63
C ASP A 59 1.41 8.28 1.52
N ILE A 60 0.87 7.51 0.57
CA ILE A 60 -0.05 7.96 -0.48
C ILE A 60 -1.31 8.54 0.15
N LEU A 61 -1.98 7.82 1.06
CA LEU A 61 -3.23 8.30 1.70
C LEU A 61 -3.05 9.63 2.43
N ARG A 62 -1.86 9.88 2.98
CA ARG A 62 -1.55 11.08 3.75
C ARG A 62 -1.10 12.25 2.88
N ASN A 63 -0.47 11.98 1.73
CA ASN A 63 0.30 13.00 1.01
C ASN A 63 -0.02 13.15 -0.48
N ALA A 64 -0.85 12.29 -1.09
CA ALA A 64 -1.15 12.34 -2.53
C ALA A 64 -1.82 13.66 -2.98
N ALA A 65 -2.46 14.39 -2.06
CA ALA A 65 -3.00 15.72 -2.34
C ALA A 65 -1.93 16.82 -2.50
N MET A 66 -0.69 16.56 -2.07
CA MET A 66 0.40 17.56 -2.02
C MET A 66 1.67 17.13 -2.75
N LEU A 67 1.93 15.83 -2.84
CA LEU A 67 3.16 15.28 -3.41
C LEU A 67 2.85 14.43 -4.64
N SER A 68 3.75 14.47 -5.61
CA SER A 68 3.66 13.61 -6.79
C SER A 68 3.86 12.14 -6.43
N PHE A 69 3.34 11.24 -7.26
CA PHE A 69 3.58 9.80 -7.12
C PHE A 69 5.09 9.49 -7.08
N ASP A 70 5.86 10.07 -7.99
CA ASP A 70 7.30 9.84 -8.10
C ASP A 70 8.06 10.30 -6.84
N ASP A 71 7.71 11.45 -6.26
CA ASP A 71 8.31 11.92 -5.01
C ASP A 71 8.06 10.94 -3.85
N ILE A 72 6.84 10.40 -3.77
CA ILE A 72 6.45 9.41 -2.76
C ILE A 72 7.24 8.11 -2.96
N ILE A 73 7.33 7.60 -4.19
CA ILE A 73 8.06 6.37 -4.48
C ILE A 73 9.56 6.55 -4.21
N ASP A 74 10.15 7.67 -4.63
CA ASP A 74 11.58 7.90 -4.48
C ASP A 74 12.01 8.08 -3.02
N ARG A 75 11.20 8.73 -2.17
CA ARG A 75 11.51 8.79 -0.73
C ARG A 75 11.37 7.43 -0.06
N GLN A 76 10.40 6.61 -0.47
CA GLN A 76 10.23 5.26 0.09
C GLN A 76 11.37 4.32 -0.33
N ARG A 77 11.87 4.44 -1.58
CA ARG A 77 13.08 3.75 -2.03
C ARG A 77 14.32 4.14 -1.21
N LYS A 78 14.47 5.43 -0.87
CA LYS A 78 15.58 5.91 -0.03
C LYS A 78 15.47 5.40 1.41
N PHE A 79 14.26 5.36 1.97
CA PHE A 79 14.02 4.93 3.36
C PHE A 79 14.12 3.41 3.54
N ASN A 80 13.64 2.63 2.57
CA ASN A 80 13.71 1.18 2.57
C ASN A 80 14.40 0.68 1.29
N PRO A 81 15.75 0.74 1.23
CA PRO A 81 16.55 0.46 0.02
C PRO A 81 16.53 -1.01 -0.47
N GLY A 82 15.52 -1.78 -0.08
CA GLY A 82 15.24 -3.08 -0.66
C GLY A 82 14.61 -2.96 -2.06
N ARG A 83 14.85 -3.95 -2.92
CA ARG A 83 14.29 -4.06 -4.29
C ARG A 83 12.76 -4.26 -4.35
N SER A 84 12.02 -3.88 -3.30
CA SER A 84 10.57 -4.06 -3.20
C SER A 84 9.80 -3.17 -4.17
N LEU A 85 10.36 -2.02 -4.55
CA LEU A 85 9.81 -1.05 -5.49
C LEU A 85 10.53 -1.05 -6.85
N ASP A 86 11.41 -2.03 -7.06
CA ASP A 86 12.12 -2.20 -8.33
C ASP A 86 11.25 -3.01 -9.29
N ASN A 87 10.83 -2.37 -10.37
CA ASN A 87 10.12 -3.03 -11.47
C ASN A 87 11.03 -4.01 -12.24
N ASN A 88 12.36 -3.93 -12.03
CA ASN A 88 13.37 -4.60 -12.85
C ASN A 88 14.07 -5.75 -12.10
N LYS A 89 13.39 -6.89 -11.96
CA LYS A 89 14.09 -8.17 -11.75
C LYS A 89 13.90 -9.01 -13.00
N ASP A 90 15.00 -9.43 -13.61
CA ASP A 90 15.03 -10.31 -14.77
C ASP A 90 14.07 -11.49 -14.62
N VAL A 91 13.22 -11.65 -15.62
CA VAL A 91 12.31 -12.79 -15.76
C VAL A 91 13.07 -13.90 -16.49
N SER A 92 13.84 -14.70 -15.75
CA SER A 92 14.21 -16.03 -16.26
C SER A 92 13.14 -17.08 -15.98
N ASP A 93 12.08 -16.73 -15.23
CA ASP A 93 11.08 -17.67 -14.77
C ASP A 93 9.67 -17.24 -15.20
N LYS A 94 9.20 -17.82 -16.31
CA LYS A 94 7.97 -17.48 -17.05
C LYS A 94 6.68 -17.51 -16.22
N GLY A 95 6.70 -18.06 -15.00
CA GLY A 95 5.55 -18.07 -14.09
C GLY A 95 5.41 -16.84 -13.19
N ARG A 96 6.36 -15.89 -13.21
CA ARG A 96 6.36 -14.72 -12.30
C ARG A 96 6.07 -13.37 -12.97
N SER A 97 5.98 -13.31 -14.31
CA SER A 97 5.77 -12.06 -15.04
C SER A 97 4.34 -11.53 -14.95
N GLU A 98 3.32 -12.39 -15.00
CA GLU A 98 1.91 -11.94 -14.97
C GLU A 98 1.53 -11.31 -13.62
N PHE A 99 2.06 -11.86 -12.53
CA PHE A 99 1.82 -11.36 -11.18
C PHE A 99 2.52 -10.04 -10.84
N ARG A 100 3.53 -9.62 -11.64
CA ARG A 100 4.18 -8.30 -11.44
C ARG A 100 3.35 -7.18 -12.02
N ASN A 101 2.65 -7.41 -13.14
CA ASN A 101 1.81 -6.39 -13.77
C ASN A 101 0.76 -5.90 -12.77
N GLU A 102 0.13 -6.82 -12.02
CA GLU A 102 -0.84 -6.47 -10.96
C GLU A 102 -0.22 -5.59 -9.85
N ARG A 103 1.05 -5.79 -9.48
CA ARG A 103 1.73 -4.99 -8.45
C ARG A 103 2.26 -3.66 -8.95
N SER A 104 2.79 -3.62 -10.17
CA SER A 104 3.30 -2.38 -10.77
C SER A 104 2.19 -1.41 -11.11
N GLU A 105 0.99 -1.91 -11.43
CA GLU A 105 -0.19 -1.09 -11.75
C GLU A 105 -1.00 -0.70 -10.52
N PHE A 106 -0.90 -1.48 -9.43
CA PHE A 106 -1.65 -1.21 -8.21
C PHE A 106 -1.31 0.14 -7.56
N LEU A 107 -0.03 0.44 -7.32
CA LEU A 107 0.36 1.67 -6.60
C LEU A 107 -0.01 2.95 -7.37
N PRO A 108 0.17 3.04 -8.70
CA PRO A 108 -0.36 4.15 -9.49
C PRO A 108 -1.89 4.30 -9.39
N LEU A 109 -2.66 3.21 -9.49
CA LEU A 109 -4.12 3.29 -9.39
C LEU A 109 -4.57 3.69 -7.98
N PHE A 110 -3.90 3.16 -6.96
CA PHE A 110 -4.14 3.53 -5.56
C PHE A 110 -3.80 5.00 -5.28
N TYR A 111 -2.82 5.57 -5.98
CA TYR A 111 -2.50 6.98 -5.92
C TYR A 111 -3.62 7.86 -6.50
N GLU A 112 -4.21 7.49 -7.63
CA GLU A 112 -5.36 8.20 -8.20
C GLU A 112 -6.58 8.14 -7.26
N TYR A 113 -6.88 6.96 -6.72
CA TYR A 113 -7.89 6.82 -5.66
C TYR A 113 -7.63 7.79 -4.49
N ALA A 114 -6.41 7.86 -3.98
CA ALA A 114 -6.08 8.68 -2.81
C ALA A 114 -6.09 10.19 -3.09
N LYS A 115 -5.88 10.61 -4.35
CA LYS A 115 -6.07 12.01 -4.76
C LYS A 115 -7.53 12.43 -4.68
N GLU A 116 -8.43 11.54 -5.09
CA GLU A 116 -9.88 11.77 -5.02
C GLU A 116 -10.44 11.53 -3.63
N ASN A 117 -9.78 10.66 -2.86
CA ASN A 117 -10.18 10.26 -1.53
C ASN A 117 -9.07 10.51 -0.49
N PRO A 118 -8.74 11.79 -0.16
CA PRO A 118 -7.69 12.09 0.83
C PRO A 118 -7.97 11.40 2.18
N LYS A 119 -6.93 10.82 2.80
CA LYS A 119 -7.06 9.97 4.00
C LYS A 119 -8.05 8.81 3.82
N GLY A 120 -8.26 8.40 2.57
CA GLY A 120 -9.17 7.36 2.16
C GLY A 120 -10.63 7.71 2.38
N GLN A 121 -11.04 8.97 2.29
CA GLN A 121 -12.45 9.41 2.40
C GLN A 121 -12.85 10.24 1.18
N PRO A 122 -14.12 10.19 0.71
CA PRO A 122 -15.27 9.56 1.38
C PRO A 122 -15.42 8.06 1.12
N PHE A 123 -14.94 7.54 -0.01
CA PHE A 123 -15.14 6.15 -0.40
C PHE A 123 -14.02 5.25 0.11
N LEU A 124 -14.35 3.99 0.41
CA LEU A 124 -13.38 2.91 0.49
C LEU A 124 -12.88 2.56 -0.92
N TRP A 125 -11.86 1.70 -0.99
CA TRP A 125 -11.23 1.36 -2.27
C TRP A 125 -12.18 0.54 -3.15
N SER A 126 -12.89 -0.45 -2.60
CA SER A 126 -13.92 -1.20 -3.33
C SER A 126 -14.99 -0.27 -3.91
N GLU A 127 -15.54 0.60 -3.08
CA GLU A 127 -16.59 1.55 -3.46
C GLU A 127 -16.13 2.52 -4.56
N TRP A 128 -14.86 2.93 -4.54
CA TRP A 128 -14.30 3.79 -5.57
C TRP A 128 -14.09 3.06 -6.90
N LEU A 129 -13.63 1.80 -6.85
CA LEU A 129 -13.46 0.97 -8.05
C LEU A 129 -14.80 0.77 -8.77
N ASP A 130 -15.88 0.48 -8.06
CA ASP A 130 -17.22 0.27 -8.63
C ASP A 130 -17.74 1.50 -9.43
N HIS A 131 -17.22 2.69 -9.16
CA HIS A 131 -17.61 3.92 -9.83
C HIS A 131 -16.64 4.38 -10.93
N ASN A 132 -15.40 3.90 -10.96
CA ASN A 132 -14.31 4.49 -11.76
C ASN A 132 -13.54 3.47 -12.63
N VAL A 133 -13.85 2.18 -12.51
CA VAL A 133 -13.19 1.09 -13.27
C VAL A 133 -14.20 0.18 -13.95
#